data_AF-A0A7T8EB41-F1
#
_entry.id   AF-A0A7T8EB41-F1
#
_cell.length_a   1.000
_cell.length_b   1.000
_cell.length_c   1.000
_cell.angle_alpha   90.00
_cell.angle_beta   90.00
_cell.angle_gamma   90.00
#
_symmetry.space_group_name_H-M   'P 1'
#
loop_
_entity.id
_entity.type
_entity.pdbx_description
1 polymer ?
#
loop_
_entity_poly.entity_id
_entity_poly.type
_entity_poly.pdbx_seq_one_letter_code
_entity_poly.pdbx_strand_id
1 'polypeptide(L)' 'MATQTSITPAIALVHEANAVIKTLTLSHPAGRDCVESALESLEQVASQIAPTVARDIHIRLIALRNRLHVNQLNNPEA' A
#
# COMPACT_ATOMS: atom_id res chain seq x y z
N MET A 1 -1.94 -25.83 -23.52
CA MET A 1 -1.24 -24.53 -23.67
C MET A 1 -1.40 -23.76 -22.37
N ALA A 2 -0.33 -23.57 -21.60
CA ALA A 2 -0.39 -22.72 -20.41
C ALA A 2 -0.41 -21.26 -20.89
N THR A 3 -1.50 -20.55 -20.64
CA THR A 3 -1.59 -19.11 -20.85
C THR A 3 -0.63 -18.44 -19.88
N GLN A 4 0.55 -18.07 -20.35
CA GLN A 4 1.42 -17.15 -19.62
C GLN A 4 0.70 -15.82 -19.58
N THR A 5 0.03 -15.52 -18.48
CA THR A 5 -0.49 -14.18 -18.20
C THR A 5 0.72 -13.27 -18.12
N SER A 6 0.95 -12.46 -19.14
CA SER A 6 2.00 -11.45 -19.13
C SER A 6 1.66 -10.46 -18.02
N ILE A 7 2.28 -10.65 -16.84
CA ILE A 7 2.11 -9.73 -15.73
C ILE A 7 2.79 -8.43 -16.17
N THR A 8 1.98 -7.41 -16.44
CA THR A 8 2.51 -6.08 -16.72
C THR A 8 3.11 -5.50 -15.43
N PRO A 9 4.13 -4.64 -15.51
CA PRO A 9 4.72 -4.00 -14.32
C PRO A 9 3.67 -3.29 -13.44
N ALA A 10 2.65 -2.71 -14.07
CA ALA A 10 1.51 -2.10 -13.38
C ALA A 10 0.73 -3.11 -12.51
N ILE A 11 0.45 -4.31 -13.04
CA ILE A 11 -0.24 -5.37 -12.29
C ILE A 11 0.63 -5.85 -11.13
N ALA A 12 1.93 -6.05 -11.36
CA ALA A 12 2.86 -6.46 -10.31
C ALA A 12 2.90 -5.47 -9.14
N LEU A 13 2.97 -4.17 -9.44
CA LEU A 13 2.93 -3.11 -8.42
C LEU A 13 1.64 -3.09 -7.61
N VAL A 14 0.49 -3.29 -8.26
CA VAL A 14 -0.80 -3.36 -7.57
C VAL A 14 -0.86 -4.58 -6.65
N HIS A 15 -0.37 -5.73 -7.12
CA HIS A 15 -0.30 -6.94 -6.31
C HIS A 15 0.58 -6.76 -5.08
N GLU A 16 1.76 -6.15 -5.25
CA GLU A 16 2.69 -5.89 -4.15
C GLU A 16 2.11 -4.88 -3.15
N ALA A 17 1.55 -3.77 -3.62
CA ALA A 17 0.89 -2.79 -2.75
C ALA A 17 -0.27 -3.41 -1.95
N ASN A 18 -1.03 -4.32 -2.56
CA ASN A 18 -2.08 -5.07 -1.88
C ASN A 18 -1.53 -6.03 -0.83
N ALA A 19 -0.43 -6.73 -1.11
CA ALA A 19 0.22 -7.64 -0.17
C ALA A 19 0.72 -6.87 1.05
N VAL A 20 1.42 -5.75 0.83
CA VAL A 20 1.91 -4.85 1.87
C VAL A 20 0.78 -4.35 2.76
N ILE A 21 -0.34 -3.89 2.19
CA ILE A 21 -1.50 -3.43 2.99
C ILE A 21 -2.14 -4.58 3.77
N LYS A 22 -2.21 -5.78 3.19
CA LYS A 22 -2.78 -6.96 3.86
C LYS A 22 -2.01 -7.33 5.13
N THR A 23 -0.71 -7.02 5.20
CA THR A 23 0.08 -7.28 6.42
C THR A 23 -0.48 -6.60 7.66
N LEU A 24 -1.18 -5.47 7.53
CA LEU A 24 -1.83 -4.76 8.64
C LEU A 24 -3.06 -5.51 9.20
N THR A 25 -3.58 -6.49 8.46
CA THR A 25 -4.78 -7.26 8.84
C THR A 25 -4.45 -8.65 9.39
N LEU A 26 -3.16 -8.98 9.48
CA LEU A 26 -2.70 -10.26 10.02
C LEU A 26 -2.79 -10.29 11.55
N SER A 27 -2.81 -11.49 12.12
CA SER A 27 -2.84 -11.70 13.58
C SER A 27 -1.66 -11.03 14.30
N HIS A 28 -0.52 -10.89 13.61
CA HIS A 28 0.61 -10.08 14.03
C HIS A 28 0.86 -9.04 12.93
N PRO A 29 0.31 -7.82 13.07
CA PRO A 29 0.40 -6.81 12.03
C PRO A 29 1.84 -6.33 11.87
N ALA A 30 2.24 -6.06 10.62
CA ALA A 30 3.51 -5.39 10.36
C ALA A 30 3.53 -3.99 10.99
N GLY A 31 4.72 -3.53 11.36
CA GLY A 31 4.91 -2.17 11.85
C GLY A 31 4.37 -1.17 10.84
N ARG A 32 3.50 -0.27 11.28
CA ARG A 32 2.84 0.70 10.42
C ARG A 32 3.83 1.54 9.61
N ASP A 33 4.90 2.01 10.25
CA ASP A 33 5.95 2.79 9.59
C ASP A 33 6.64 1.98 8.48
N CYS A 34 6.79 0.67 8.68
CA CYS A 34 7.31 -0.22 7.65
C CYS A 34 6.35 -0.36 6.46
N VAL A 35 5.03 -0.42 6.72
CA VAL A 35 4.01 -0.50 5.68
C VAL A 35 3.92 0.82 4.90
N GLU A 36 3.95 1.97 5.58
CA GLU A 36 3.98 3.28 4.93
C GLU A 36 5.24 3.45 4.08
N SER A 37 6.42 3.15 4.63
CA SER A 37 7.68 3.26 3.89
C SER A 37 7.74 2.32 2.67
N ALA A 38 7.21 1.10 2.79
CA ALA A 38 7.10 0.16 1.67
C ALA A 38 6.15 0.67 0.57
N LEU A 39 5.01 1.25 0.95
CA LEU A 39 4.08 1.84 -0.01
C LEU A 39 4.64 3.10 -0.68
N GLU A 40 5.39 3.94 0.04
CA GLU A 40 6.06 5.11 -0.53
C GLU A 40 7.14 4.70 -1.56
N SER A 41 7.89 3.64 -1.25
CA SER A 41 8.84 3.06 -2.20
C SER A 41 8.14 2.53 -3.46
N LEU A 42 7.02 1.81 -3.29
CA LEU A 42 6.20 1.32 -4.41
C LEU A 42 5.59 2.46 -5.22
N GLU A 43 5.18 3.56 -4.59
CA GLU A 43 4.71 4.77 -5.26
C GLU A 43 5.81 5.39 -6.14
N GLN A 44 7.03 5.53 -5.60
CA GLN A 44 8.16 6.08 -6.35
C GLN A 44 8.49 5.26 -7.60
N VAL A 45 8.51 3.94 -7.46
CA VAL A 45 8.71 3.04 -8.60
C VAL A 45 7.55 3.15 -9.58
N ALA A 46 6.31 3.10 -9.09
CA ALA A 46 5.11 3.22 -9.91
C ALA A 46 5.05 4.54 -10.69
N SER A 47 5.54 5.65 -10.12
CA SER A 47 5.53 6.96 -10.77
C SER A 47 6.28 6.97 -12.11
N GLN A 48 7.31 6.12 -12.24
CA GLN A 48 8.13 6.05 -13.45
C GLN A 48 7.56 5.12 -14.53
N ILE A 49 6.79 4.10 -14.15
CA ILE A 49 6.34 3.05 -15.07
C ILE A 49 4.82 2.97 -15.25
N ALA A 50 4.05 3.41 -14.26
CA ALA A 50 2.59 3.34 -14.23
C ALA A 50 2.01 4.48 -13.37
N PRO A 51 1.95 5.73 -13.89
CA PRO A 51 1.54 6.92 -13.12
C PRO A 51 0.14 6.80 -12.52
N THR A 52 -0.77 6.11 -13.20
CA THR A 52 -2.12 5.83 -12.68
C THR A 52 -2.07 4.97 -11.41
N VAL A 53 -1.22 3.93 -11.39
CA VAL A 53 -1.02 3.06 -10.23
C VAL A 53 -0.35 3.83 -9.09
N ALA A 54 0.61 4.70 -9.40
CA ALA A 54 1.25 5.56 -8.41
C ALA A 54 0.21 6.43 -7.67
N ARG A 55 -0.72 7.04 -8.43
CA ARG A 55 -1.83 7.82 -7.84
C ARG A 55 -2.70 6.96 -6.91
N ASP A 56 -3.04 5.75 -7.32
CA ASP A 56 -3.86 4.84 -6.52
C ASP A 56 -3.16 4.43 -5.22
N ILE A 57 -1.85 4.14 -5.28
CA ILE A 57 -1.02 3.86 -4.09
C ILE A 57 -0.98 5.09 -3.18
N HIS A 58 -0.79 6.28 -3.73
CA HIS A 58 -0.75 7.54 -2.99
C HIS A 58 -2.06 7.83 -2.23
N ILE A 59 -3.21 7.65 -2.88
CA ILE A 59 -4.53 7.81 -2.23
C ILE A 59 -4.68 6.84 -1.07
N ARG A 60 -4.21 5.59 -1.23
CA ARG A 60 -4.26 4.57 -0.18
C ARG A 60 -3.34 4.91 0.99
N LEU A 61 -2.15 5.44 0.73
CA LEU A 61 -1.23 5.98 1.76
C LEU A 61 -1.89 7.09 2.58
N ILE A 62 -2.53 8.06 1.92
CA ILE A 62 -3.27 9.14 2.59
C ILE A 62 -4.40 8.55 3.46
N ALA A 63 -5.18 7.62 2.91
CA ALA A 63 -6.25 6.97 3.66
C ALA A 63 -5.73 6.19 4.88
N LEU A 64 -4.57 5.53 4.76
CA LEU A 64 -3.90 4.85 5.85
C LEU A 64 -3.52 5.84 6.96
N ARG A 65 -2.81 6.92 6.61
CA ARG A 65 -2.43 7.99 7.55
C ARG A 65 -3.65 8.65 8.21
N ASN A 66 -4.71 8.90 7.46
CA ASN A 66 -5.93 9.54 7.96
C ASN A 66 -6.74 8.65 8.88
N ARG A 67 -6.84 7.34 8.59
CA ARG A 67 -7.48 6.38 9.50
C ARG A 67 -6.83 6.38 10.89
N LEU A 68 -5.56 6.75 10.96
CA LEU A 68 -4.80 6.79 12.22
C LEU A 68 -4.95 8.11 12.96
N HIS A 69 -5.02 9.25 12.25
CA HIS A 69 -5.42 10.50 12.89
C HIS A 69 -6.80 10.39 13.54
N VAL A 70 -7.77 9.76 12.87
CA VAL A 70 -9.11 9.57 13.44
C VAL A 70 -9.07 8.63 14.64
N ASN A 71 -8.33 7.51 14.58
CA ASN A 71 -8.21 6.60 15.73
C ASN A 71 -7.46 7.21 16.93
N GLN A 72 -6.47 8.08 16.71
CA GLN A 72 -5.77 8.80 17.79
C GLN A 72 -6.64 9.90 18.42
N LEU A 73 -7.46 10.60 17.64
CA LEU A 73 -8.42 11.57 18.16
C LEU A 73 -9.58 10.90 18.92
N ASN A 74 -9.91 9.66 18.56
CA ASN A 74 -11.01 8.90 19.16
C ASN A 74 -10.57 8.05 20.38
N ASN A 75 -9.27 7.98 20.69
CA ASN A 75 -8.77 7.39 21.93
C ASN A 75 -7.61 8.21 22.50
N PRO A 76 -7.91 9.25 23.32
CA PRO A 76 -6.89 10.10 23.95
C PRO A 76 -6.21 9.47 25.19
N GLU A 77 -6.52 8.23 25.56
CA GLU A 77 -6.03 7.57 26.78
C GLU A 77 -5.49 6.15 26.52
N ALA A 78 -4.37 6.04 25.80
CA ALA A 78 -3.55 4.82 25.76
C ALA A 78 -2.11 5.13 26.15
#